data_AF-A0AAW0JLN4-F1
#
_entry.id   AF-A0AAW0JLN4-F1
#
_cell.length_a   1.000
_cell.length_b   1.000
_cell.length_c   1.000
_cell.angle_alpha   90.00
_cell.angle_beta   90.00
_cell.angle_gamma   90.00
#
_symmetry.space_group_name_H-M   'P 1'
#
loop_
_entity.id
_entity.type
_entity.pdbx_description
1 polymer ?
#
loop_
_entity_poly.entity_id
_entity_poly.type
_entity_poly.pdbx_seq_one_letter_code
_entity_poly.pdbx_strand_id
1 'polypeptide(L)'
;MFITQLHQSHSSQNPFLLHLHKTFIEGNSNGKGNGNASRIISVHHSFHKKAKYVGVRSMASNIKAVASTASKEVSSVKAIVIVKPTIGGLLSNLGIDRGLDDIKDLLGETLILELVSTELDPNTGLEKDTIRGYAHRTSQEEAEVKYETSFEVPIDFGPIGAVFVENEHHKEMYLQDIILNGFPNGPVRSYLPSQTPRGLRNLREEELGILQGNGQGERKSFERVYDYDTYNDLGDPDTSVDLKRPVLGSKEHPYPRRCRTGRPRCDTDPLSEKRGSKIYIPRDEAFSEAKQVAFSTKTVRSALHMVIPTLEAAIIDEDLRFPNFAAVDSLFNEGIKLPSLKNDNKGFLKTLLPRLVKAITNTANDVLHFEAPETVDRDKFFWFKDEEFARQTLAGVNPHSIKLVTDDDQTYVKQHMNIMQEWPLKSKLDPKIYGPQDSAITTELVEREMRGLMTVKEAKNSLCYRTLYHSHE
;
A
#
# COMPACT_ATOMS: atom_id res chain seq x y z
N MET A 1 -4.26 -5.39 16.41
CA MET A 1 -4.72 -4.07 16.92
C MET A 1 -5.04 -3.20 15.71
N PHE A 2 -6.32 -2.98 15.39
CA PHE A 2 -6.74 -2.22 14.19
C PHE A 2 -6.60 -0.71 14.43
N ILE A 3 -5.95 0.01 13.50
CA ILE A 3 -5.98 1.48 13.44
C ILE A 3 -7.05 1.85 12.42
N THR A 4 -8.25 2.21 12.88
CA THR A 4 -9.28 2.85 12.05
C THR A 4 -9.12 4.37 12.13
N GLN A 5 -9.08 5.01 10.95
CA GLN A 5 -9.11 6.46 10.81
C GLN A 5 -10.53 6.95 11.11
N LEU A 6 -10.69 7.76 12.16
CA LEU A 6 -11.95 8.41 12.51
C LEU A 6 -12.12 9.69 11.67
N HIS A 7 -13.08 9.66 10.75
CA HIS A 7 -13.59 10.84 10.06
C HIS A 7 -14.53 11.59 11.03
N GLN A 8 -14.11 12.76 11.51
CA GLN A 8 -15.01 13.70 12.18
C GLN A 8 -15.52 14.72 11.17
N SER A 9 -16.83 14.71 10.92
CA SER A 9 -17.54 15.75 10.20
C SER A 9 -17.97 16.85 11.17
N HIS A 10 -17.39 18.04 11.04
CA HIS A 10 -18.07 19.27 11.44
C HIS A 10 -17.79 20.38 10.43
N SER A 11 -18.86 21.04 9.98
CA SER A 11 -18.82 22.22 9.12
C SER A 11 -18.27 23.42 9.89
N SER A 12 -17.28 24.11 9.34
CA SER A 12 -17.39 25.50 8.85
C SER A 12 -16.04 26.23 8.83
N GLN A 13 -15.84 26.94 7.70
CA GLN A 13 -14.92 28.05 7.41
C GLN A 13 -13.39 27.80 7.38
N ASN A 14 -12.87 27.87 6.15
CA ASN A 14 -11.46 28.03 5.75
C ASN A 14 -10.72 29.12 6.56
N PRO A 15 -9.41 28.96 6.87
CA PRO A 15 -8.38 29.14 5.85
C PRO A 15 -7.25 28.08 5.83
N PHE A 16 -6.62 28.01 4.66
CA PHE A 16 -5.46 27.21 4.30
C PHE A 16 -4.38 27.10 5.38
N LEU A 17 -4.07 25.88 5.82
CA LEU A 17 -2.81 25.52 6.47
C LEU A 17 -2.26 24.20 5.93
N LEU A 18 -0.95 24.24 5.73
CA LEU A 18 -0.09 23.33 4.97
C LEU A 18 -0.12 21.88 5.50
N HIS A 19 -0.13 20.92 4.56
CA HIS A 19 0.04 19.49 4.83
C HIS A 19 1.37 19.22 5.55
N LEU A 20 1.28 18.66 6.77
CA LEU A 20 2.45 18.14 7.48
C LEU A 20 2.93 16.84 6.81
N HIS A 21 4.15 16.92 6.28
CA HIS A 21 4.93 15.81 5.78
C HIS A 21 5.13 14.71 6.84
N LYS A 22 5.01 13.44 6.44
CA LYS A 22 5.56 12.31 7.20
C LYS A 22 7.07 12.49 7.31
N THR A 23 7.57 12.61 8.53
CA THR A 23 9.01 12.62 8.84
C THR A 23 9.59 11.23 8.62
N PHE A 24 10.56 11.14 7.70
CA PHE A 24 11.50 10.02 7.60
C PHE A 24 12.39 10.02 8.84
N ILE A 25 12.49 8.90 9.54
CA ILE A 25 13.52 8.68 10.56
C ILE A 25 14.70 8.00 9.88
N GLU A 26 15.80 8.75 9.82
CA GLU A 26 17.10 8.35 9.30
C GLU A 26 17.80 7.43 10.32
N GLY A 27 17.97 6.15 9.97
CA GLY A 27 18.67 5.18 10.79
C GLY A 27 20.19 5.28 10.59
N ASN A 28 20.84 6.11 11.40
CA ASN A 28 22.30 6.16 11.45
C ASN A 28 22.84 4.95 12.22
N SER A 29 23.53 4.04 11.53
CA SER A 29 24.17 2.86 12.13
C SER A 29 25.68 3.08 12.23
N ASN A 30 26.17 3.27 13.45
CA ASN A 30 27.59 3.14 13.78
C ASN A 30 27.72 2.53 15.18
N GLY A 31 28.21 1.30 15.26
CA GLY A 31 28.47 0.62 16.52
C GLY A 31 28.87 -0.84 16.33
N LYS A 32 30.18 -1.07 16.16
CA LYS A 32 30.82 -2.39 16.21
C LYS A 32 30.61 -3.02 17.59
N GLY A 33 30.28 -4.31 17.65
CA GLY A 33 30.26 -5.07 18.91
C GLY A 33 30.03 -6.56 18.68
N ASN A 34 30.96 -7.37 19.15
CA ASN A 34 31.19 -8.78 18.83
C ASN A 34 30.20 -9.75 19.53
N GLY A 35 29.89 -10.85 18.85
CA GLY A 35 29.73 -12.21 19.38
C GLY A 35 28.73 -12.48 20.53
N ASN A 36 27.67 -13.23 20.24
CA ASN A 36 27.56 -14.60 20.74
C ASN A 36 26.39 -15.34 20.07
N ALA A 37 26.69 -16.57 19.65
CA ALA A 37 25.74 -17.52 19.14
C ALA A 37 24.83 -18.03 20.27
N SER A 38 23.53 -18.08 20.02
CA SER A 38 22.65 -19.00 20.74
C SER A 38 21.57 -19.50 19.77
N ARG A 39 21.64 -20.81 19.55
CA ARG A 39 20.62 -21.63 18.89
C ARG A 39 19.29 -21.45 19.63
N ILE A 40 18.19 -21.25 18.91
CA ILE A 40 16.86 -21.36 19.49
C ILE A 40 16.16 -22.58 18.90
N ILE A 41 15.86 -23.48 19.83
CA ILE A 41 15.17 -24.75 19.68
C ILE A 41 13.70 -24.46 19.41
N SER A 42 13.14 -25.10 18.38
CA SER A 42 11.70 -25.20 18.15
C SER A 42 11.03 -25.86 19.35
N VAL A 43 10.00 -25.23 19.92
CA VAL A 43 9.13 -25.90 20.88
C VAL A 43 7.67 -25.57 20.59
N HIS A 44 6.95 -26.59 20.11
CA HIS A 44 5.50 -26.68 20.21
C HIS A 44 5.12 -26.84 21.69
N HIS A 45 4.22 -26.01 22.21
CA HIS A 45 3.64 -26.26 23.53
C HIS A 45 2.11 -26.20 23.52
N SER A 46 1.52 -27.37 23.70
CA SER A 46 0.14 -27.57 24.16
C SER A 46 0.11 -27.42 25.69
N PHE A 47 -0.83 -26.62 26.20
CA PHE A 47 -0.94 -26.35 27.63
C PHE A 47 -1.79 -27.42 28.36
N HIS A 48 -1.13 -28.25 29.16
CA HIS A 48 -1.76 -28.92 30.30
C HIS A 48 -0.81 -28.91 31.50
N LYS A 49 -1.19 -28.22 32.59
CA LYS A 49 -0.51 -28.32 33.89
C LYS A 49 -1.45 -28.90 34.94
N LYS A 50 -1.06 -30.05 35.50
CA LYS A 50 -1.61 -30.62 36.74
C LYS A 50 -0.94 -29.97 37.95
N ALA A 51 -1.73 -29.59 38.95
CA ALA A 51 -1.23 -29.08 40.22
C ALA A 51 -0.76 -30.21 41.16
N LYS A 52 0.34 -29.98 41.90
CA LYS A 52 0.80 -30.79 43.05
C LYS A 52 0.34 -30.11 44.34
N TYR A 53 -0.30 -30.86 45.23
CA TYR A 53 -0.67 -30.41 46.57
C TYR A 53 0.50 -30.52 47.54
N VAL A 54 0.73 -29.46 48.32
CA VAL A 54 1.51 -29.48 49.57
C VAL A 54 0.60 -29.00 50.68
N GLY A 55 0.34 -29.86 51.67
CA GLY A 55 -0.54 -29.56 52.79
C GLY A 55 0.20 -28.92 53.95
N VAL A 56 -0.37 -27.85 54.51
CA VAL A 56 -0.03 -27.31 55.83
C VAL A 56 -1.31 -27.26 56.64
N ARG A 57 -1.32 -27.92 57.81
CA ARG A 57 -2.43 -27.92 58.76
C ARG A 57 -2.39 -26.63 59.59
N SER A 58 -3.51 -25.92 59.64
CA SER A 58 -3.77 -24.84 60.61
C SER A 58 -4.99 -25.21 61.46
N MET A 59 -4.89 -25.06 62.78
CA MET A 59 -5.96 -25.28 63.75
C MET A 59 -7.11 -24.29 63.53
N ALA A 60 -8.34 -24.80 63.67
CA ALA A 60 -9.57 -24.05 63.50
C ALA A 60 -9.95 -23.29 64.79
N SER A 61 -10.13 -21.97 64.68
CA SER A 61 -10.93 -21.19 65.61
C SER A 61 -12.31 -20.95 64.98
N ASN A 62 -13.37 -21.34 65.70
CA ASN A 62 -14.76 -21.18 65.27
C ASN A 62 -15.17 -19.71 65.23
N ILE A 63 -15.03 -19.08 64.06
CA ILE A 63 -15.73 -17.85 63.73
C ILE A 63 -16.92 -18.24 62.86
N LYS A 64 -18.14 -18.05 63.37
CA LYS A 64 -19.34 -18.07 62.53
C LYS A 64 -19.29 -16.88 61.59
N ALA A 65 -18.65 -17.05 60.44
CA ALA A 65 -18.80 -16.14 59.32
C ALA A 65 -20.16 -16.44 58.68
N VAL A 66 -21.07 -15.47 58.79
CA VAL A 66 -22.26 -15.42 57.94
C VAL A 66 -21.74 -15.25 56.52
N ALA A 67 -21.91 -16.26 55.68
CA ALA A 67 -21.62 -16.16 54.26
C ALA A 67 -22.62 -15.18 53.65
N SER A 68 -22.28 -13.90 53.64
CA SER A 68 -22.82 -13.00 52.63
C SER A 68 -22.30 -13.52 51.30
N THR A 69 -23.14 -14.20 50.54
CA THR A 69 -22.97 -14.30 49.08
C THR A 69 -22.95 -12.86 48.57
N ALA A 70 -21.76 -12.25 48.54
CA ALA A 70 -21.53 -11.04 47.79
C ALA A 70 -21.76 -11.45 46.34
N SER A 71 -22.95 -11.12 45.82
CA SER A 71 -23.20 -11.15 44.39
C SER A 71 -22.09 -10.32 43.76
N LYS A 72 -21.16 -10.98 43.04
CA LYS A 72 -20.21 -10.25 42.21
C LYS A 72 -21.07 -9.40 41.29
N GLU A 73 -21.01 -8.09 41.44
CA GLU A 73 -21.73 -7.20 40.55
C GLU A 73 -21.14 -7.40 39.14
N VAL A 74 -22.02 -7.65 38.17
CA VAL A 74 -21.68 -7.93 36.78
C VAL A 74 -22.30 -6.84 35.93
N SER A 75 -21.53 -6.33 34.98
CA SER A 75 -22.00 -5.42 33.95
C SER A 75 -22.30 -6.19 32.67
N SER A 76 -23.47 -5.96 32.07
CA SER A 76 -23.81 -6.54 30.77
C SER A 76 -23.21 -5.68 29.65
N VAL A 77 -22.39 -6.29 28.81
CA VAL A 77 -21.75 -5.66 27.66
C VAL A 77 -22.27 -6.30 26.38
N LYS A 78 -22.76 -5.50 25.43
CA LYS A 78 -23.16 -6.00 24.11
C LYS A 78 -22.10 -5.65 23.07
N ALA A 79 -21.59 -6.64 22.34
CA ALA A 79 -20.72 -6.42 21.20
C ALA A 79 -21.49 -6.62 19.88
N ILE A 80 -21.25 -5.73 18.93
CA ILE A 80 -21.76 -5.80 17.56
C ILE A 80 -20.55 -5.76 16.63
N VAL A 81 -20.38 -6.80 15.83
CA VAL A 81 -19.33 -6.91 14.83
C VAL A 81 -19.92 -6.65 13.45
N ILE A 82 -19.32 -5.71 12.72
CA ILE A 82 -19.72 -5.35 11.36
C ILE A 82 -18.68 -5.91 10.38
N VAL A 83 -19.14 -6.76 9.47
CA VAL A 83 -18.31 -7.41 8.45
C VAL A 83 -18.75 -6.94 7.07
N LYS A 84 -17.80 -6.60 6.19
CA LYS A 84 -18.10 -6.37 4.77
C LYS A 84 -17.98 -7.67 3.99
N PRO A 85 -19.00 -8.04 3.20
CA PRO A 85 -18.90 -9.20 2.31
C PRO A 85 -17.84 -8.94 1.24
N THR A 86 -17.00 -9.94 0.99
CA THR A 86 -16.07 -9.96 -0.15
C THR A 86 -16.88 -10.07 -1.45
N ILE A 87 -16.69 -9.15 -2.38
CA ILE A 87 -17.56 -8.93 -3.55
C ILE A 87 -17.29 -9.94 -4.69
N GLY A 88 -16.20 -10.72 -4.70
CA GLY A 88 -15.79 -11.37 -5.94
C GLY A 88 -14.68 -12.41 -5.88
N GLY A 89 -14.89 -13.48 -5.12
CA GLY A 89 -14.44 -14.79 -5.61
C GLY A 89 -15.11 -15.02 -6.97
N LEU A 90 -14.36 -15.42 -8.00
CA LEU A 90 -14.79 -15.56 -9.41
C LEU A 90 -15.97 -16.55 -9.65
N LEU A 91 -16.73 -16.94 -8.61
CA LEU A 91 -17.86 -17.86 -8.64
C LEU A 91 -19.03 -17.46 -7.69
N SER A 92 -18.96 -16.35 -6.94
CA SER A 92 -20.02 -16.00 -5.96
C SER A 92 -21.39 -15.65 -6.59
N ASN A 93 -21.40 -15.30 -7.88
CA ASN A 93 -22.63 -15.05 -8.65
C ASN A 93 -23.18 -16.30 -9.37
N LEU A 94 -22.50 -17.45 -9.26
CA LEU A 94 -22.91 -18.72 -9.83
C LEU A 94 -23.29 -19.70 -8.72
N GLY A 95 -24.25 -19.33 -7.87
CA GLY A 95 -25.23 -20.19 -7.17
C GLY A 95 -24.79 -21.43 -6.37
N ILE A 96 -23.51 -21.81 -6.32
CA ILE A 96 -23.06 -23.12 -5.83
C ILE A 96 -22.48 -23.00 -4.40
N ASP A 97 -21.96 -21.82 -4.03
CA ASP A 97 -21.32 -21.58 -2.73
C ASP A 97 -22.26 -21.07 -1.63
N ARG A 98 -23.46 -20.58 -1.97
CA ARG A 98 -24.42 -20.09 -0.96
C ARG A 98 -24.98 -21.23 -0.10
N GLY A 99 -25.13 -22.42 -0.66
CA GLY A 99 -25.85 -23.53 -0.01
C GLY A 99 -25.16 -24.20 1.19
N LEU A 100 -23.87 -23.97 1.43
CA LEU A 100 -23.12 -24.62 2.54
C LEU A 100 -22.73 -23.66 3.67
N ASP A 101 -22.41 -22.40 3.38
CA ASP A 101 -22.17 -21.39 4.43
C ASP A 101 -23.48 -21.02 5.16
N ASP A 102 -24.60 -20.96 4.43
CA ASP A 102 -25.91 -20.63 5.00
C ASP A 102 -26.41 -21.65 6.04
N ILE A 103 -25.98 -22.93 5.96
CA ILE A 103 -26.37 -23.99 6.91
C ILE A 103 -25.52 -23.93 8.20
N LYS A 104 -24.26 -23.48 8.12
CA LYS A 104 -23.41 -23.23 9.30
C LYS A 104 -23.88 -21.99 10.09
N ASP A 105 -24.35 -20.96 9.38
CA ASP A 105 -24.91 -19.75 9.98
C ASP A 105 -26.22 -19.99 10.77
N LEU A 106 -26.95 -21.07 10.47
CA LEU A 106 -28.15 -21.49 11.19
C LEU A 106 -27.86 -22.15 12.55
N LEU A 107 -26.60 -22.52 12.84
CA LEU A 107 -26.21 -23.31 14.02
C LEU A 107 -25.51 -22.52 15.14
N GLY A 108 -25.37 -21.20 15.00
CA GLY A 108 -25.36 -20.29 16.16
C GLY A 108 -24.03 -19.81 16.73
N GLU A 109 -22.87 -20.27 16.27
CA GLU A 109 -21.57 -19.81 16.80
C GLU A 109 -20.55 -19.74 15.67
N THR A 110 -20.28 -18.53 15.16
CA THR A 110 -19.47 -18.37 13.93
C THR A 110 -18.29 -17.41 14.07
N LEU A 111 -18.40 -16.43 14.97
CA LEU A 111 -17.31 -15.57 15.38
C LEU A 111 -17.12 -15.68 16.89
N ILE A 112 -15.91 -15.96 17.33
CA ILE A 112 -15.55 -15.94 18.75
C ILE A 112 -14.91 -14.60 19.06
N LEU A 113 -15.42 -13.93 20.09
CA LEU A 113 -14.83 -12.71 20.62
C LEU A 113 -14.32 -12.97 22.02
N GLU A 114 -13.11 -12.50 22.31
CA GLU A 114 -12.59 -12.50 23.68
C GLU A 114 -12.19 -11.10 24.12
N LEU A 115 -12.78 -10.66 25.22
CA LEU A 115 -12.51 -9.36 25.82
C LEU A 115 -11.21 -9.42 26.64
N VAL A 116 -10.36 -8.41 26.46
CA VAL A 116 -9.06 -8.30 27.13
C VAL A 116 -9.02 -7.06 28.01
N SER A 117 -8.63 -7.25 29.28
CA SER A 117 -8.48 -6.15 30.24
C SER A 117 -7.20 -5.33 30.01
N THR A 118 -7.28 -4.04 30.30
CA THR A 118 -6.12 -3.13 30.34
C THR A 118 -5.27 -3.31 31.60
N GLU A 119 -5.79 -4.02 32.59
CA GLU A 119 -5.18 -4.23 33.90
C GLU A 119 -4.61 -5.64 34.04
N LEU A 120 -3.59 -5.76 34.88
CA LEU A 120 -3.06 -7.06 35.30
C LEU A 120 -3.90 -7.61 36.46
N ASP A 121 -3.90 -8.93 36.63
CA ASP A 121 -4.41 -9.57 37.84
C ASP A 121 -3.55 -9.09 39.03
N PRO A 122 -4.16 -8.49 40.07
CA PRO A 122 -3.43 -7.95 41.21
C PRO A 122 -2.69 -9.01 42.04
N ASN A 123 -3.12 -10.27 41.97
CA ASN A 123 -2.53 -11.38 42.73
C ASN A 123 -1.32 -11.99 42.00
N THR A 124 -1.41 -12.15 40.68
CA THR A 124 -0.36 -12.82 39.89
C THR A 124 0.60 -11.84 39.24
N GLY A 125 0.18 -10.59 39.02
CA GLY A 125 0.91 -9.60 38.23
C GLY A 125 0.97 -9.92 36.73
N LEU A 126 0.15 -10.85 36.25
CA LEU A 126 0.05 -11.27 34.85
C LEU A 126 -1.26 -10.75 34.24
N GLU A 127 -1.44 -10.93 32.93
CA GLU A 127 -2.70 -10.65 32.25
C GLU A 127 -3.87 -11.42 32.88
N LYS A 128 -5.03 -10.77 33.00
CA LYS A 128 -6.27 -11.42 33.45
C LYS A 128 -6.75 -12.40 32.37
N ASP A 129 -7.41 -13.47 32.80
CA ASP A 129 -8.11 -14.40 31.88
C ASP A 129 -9.13 -13.63 31.03
N THR A 130 -9.24 -13.95 29.75
CA THR A 130 -10.15 -13.27 28.83
C THR A 130 -11.61 -13.69 29.06
N ILE A 131 -12.56 -12.83 28.68
CA ILE A 131 -13.99 -13.16 28.71
C ILE A 131 -14.44 -13.49 27.29
N ARG A 132 -14.72 -14.76 27.05
CA ARG A 132 -15.12 -15.30 25.74
C ARG A 132 -16.63 -15.22 25.54
N GLY A 133 -17.04 -14.90 24.31
CA GLY A 133 -18.43 -14.87 23.87
C GLY A 133 -18.54 -15.25 22.41
N TYR A 134 -19.61 -15.96 22.06
CA TYR A 134 -19.90 -16.35 20.69
C TYR A 134 -20.85 -15.33 20.07
N ALA A 135 -20.44 -14.76 18.94
CA ALA A 135 -21.26 -13.87 18.15
C ALA A 135 -21.99 -14.63 17.06
N HIS A 136 -23.30 -14.37 16.97
CA HIS A 136 -24.19 -14.96 16.00
C HIS A 136 -24.63 -13.89 14.99
N ARG A 137 -24.85 -14.31 13.75
CA ARG A 137 -25.34 -13.43 12.69
C ARG A 137 -26.75 -12.96 13.02
N THR A 138 -26.99 -11.65 13.09
CA THR A 138 -28.30 -11.08 13.43
C THR A 138 -28.98 -10.40 12.26
N SER A 139 -28.23 -9.77 11.36
CA SER A 139 -28.77 -9.16 10.16
C SER A 139 -27.78 -9.14 9.01
N GLN A 140 -28.33 -9.06 7.81
CA GLN A 140 -27.59 -8.84 6.56
C GLN A 140 -28.28 -7.71 5.81
N GLU A 141 -27.56 -6.61 5.61
CA GLU A 141 -27.91 -5.51 4.71
C GLU A 141 -27.09 -5.67 3.42
N GLU A 142 -27.44 -4.97 2.33
CA GLU A 142 -26.84 -5.22 0.99
C GLU A 142 -25.29 -5.15 0.96
N ALA A 143 -24.67 -4.40 1.88
CA ALA A 143 -23.22 -4.17 1.91
C ALA A 143 -22.53 -4.54 3.23
N GLU A 144 -23.27 -4.97 4.26
CA GLU A 144 -22.72 -5.24 5.60
C GLU A 144 -23.48 -6.38 6.30
N VAL A 145 -22.76 -7.24 7.00
CA VAL A 145 -23.30 -8.32 7.83
C VAL A 145 -23.00 -8.00 9.29
N LYS A 146 -24.02 -8.11 10.15
CA LYS A 146 -23.90 -7.83 11.60
C LYS A 146 -23.92 -9.13 12.39
N TYR A 147 -22.97 -9.26 13.31
CA TYR A 147 -22.92 -10.33 14.31
C TYR A 147 -23.00 -9.72 15.70
N GLU A 148 -23.74 -10.35 16.61
CA GLU A 148 -23.93 -9.83 17.96
C GLU A 148 -23.65 -10.88 19.04
N THR A 149 -23.13 -10.42 20.18
CA THR A 149 -22.96 -11.22 21.39
C THR A 149 -23.09 -10.34 22.64
N SER A 150 -23.43 -10.96 23.77
CA SER A 150 -23.54 -10.29 25.06
C SER A 150 -22.64 -10.99 26.07
N PHE A 151 -21.93 -10.18 26.86
CA PHE A 151 -21.00 -10.64 27.89
C PHE A 151 -21.50 -10.24 29.27
N GLU A 152 -21.25 -11.13 30.22
CA GLU A 152 -21.34 -10.86 31.65
C GLU A 152 -19.93 -10.53 32.16
N VAL A 153 -19.63 -9.23 32.29
CA VAL A 153 -18.30 -8.74 32.68
C VAL A 153 -18.28 -8.39 34.17
N PRO A 154 -17.52 -9.12 35.00
CA PRO A 154 -17.35 -8.77 36.40
C PRO A 154 -16.74 -7.38 36.58
N ILE A 155 -17.18 -6.60 37.57
CA ILE A 155 -16.64 -5.24 37.80
C ILE A 155 -15.12 -5.27 38.08
N ASP A 156 -14.61 -6.31 38.73
CA ASP A 156 -13.19 -6.51 39.00
C ASP A 156 -12.36 -6.86 37.74
N PHE A 157 -13.00 -7.12 36.60
CA PHE A 157 -12.31 -7.30 35.32
C PHE A 157 -11.57 -6.03 34.89
N GLY A 158 -12.09 -4.86 35.25
CA GLY A 158 -11.51 -3.57 34.89
C GLY A 158 -11.82 -3.15 33.44
N PRO A 159 -11.19 -2.07 32.95
CA PRO A 159 -11.48 -1.53 31.62
C PRO A 159 -11.00 -2.45 30.50
N ILE A 160 -11.81 -2.61 29.47
CA ILE A 160 -11.49 -3.40 28.27
C ILE A 160 -10.65 -2.56 27.32
N GLY A 161 -9.56 -3.14 26.82
CA GLY A 161 -8.60 -2.44 25.96
C GLY A 161 -8.31 -3.11 24.63
N ALA A 162 -8.66 -4.38 24.47
CA ALA A 162 -8.55 -5.11 23.23
C ALA A 162 -9.61 -6.21 23.12
N VAL A 163 -9.80 -6.71 21.91
CA VAL A 163 -10.71 -7.82 21.60
C VAL A 163 -9.96 -8.79 20.69
N PHE A 164 -9.86 -10.06 21.07
CA PHE A 164 -9.50 -11.12 20.14
C PHE A 164 -10.71 -11.51 19.32
N VAL A 165 -10.49 -11.78 18.03
CA VAL A 165 -11.53 -12.24 17.12
C VAL A 165 -11.01 -13.48 16.42
N GLU A 166 -11.74 -14.58 16.55
CA GLU A 166 -11.49 -15.81 15.82
C GLU A 166 -12.66 -16.08 14.86
N ASN A 167 -12.30 -16.33 13.60
CA ASN A 167 -13.25 -16.64 12.54
C ASN A 167 -13.24 -18.14 12.28
N GLU A 168 -14.34 -18.83 12.60
CA GLU A 168 -14.48 -20.27 12.40
C GLU A 168 -15.07 -20.64 11.01
N HIS A 169 -15.27 -19.65 10.13
CA HIS A 169 -15.64 -19.90 8.75
C HIS A 169 -14.45 -20.40 7.92
N HIS A 170 -14.76 -21.14 6.86
CA HIS A 170 -13.77 -21.59 5.87
C HIS A 170 -13.32 -20.47 4.92
N LYS A 171 -13.94 -19.28 5.01
CA LYS A 171 -13.67 -18.12 4.17
C LYS A 171 -13.22 -16.94 5.02
N GLU A 172 -12.27 -16.17 4.49
CA GLU A 172 -11.81 -14.94 5.12
C GLU A 172 -12.93 -13.88 5.16
N MET A 173 -12.85 -12.97 6.13
CA MET A 173 -13.81 -11.90 6.35
C MET A 173 -13.11 -10.57 6.47
N TYR A 174 -13.69 -9.52 5.90
CA TYR A 174 -13.25 -8.16 6.16
C TYR A 174 -13.99 -7.61 7.38
N LEU A 175 -13.33 -7.68 8.53
CA LEU A 175 -13.80 -7.09 9.78
C LEU A 175 -13.70 -5.56 9.68
N GLN A 176 -14.84 -4.87 9.63
CA GLN A 176 -14.86 -3.42 9.51
C GLN A 176 -14.81 -2.75 10.87
N ASP A 177 -15.77 -3.07 11.75
CA ASP A 177 -15.93 -2.41 13.04
C ASP A 177 -16.33 -3.43 14.12
N ILE A 178 -15.87 -3.20 15.35
CA ILE A 178 -16.39 -3.85 16.57
C ILE A 178 -16.93 -2.75 17.47
N ILE A 179 -18.24 -2.73 17.67
CA ILE A 179 -18.93 -1.76 18.52
C ILE A 179 -19.24 -2.44 19.85
N LEU A 180 -18.79 -1.81 20.92
CA LEU A 180 -18.86 -2.29 22.28
C LEU A 180 -19.79 -1.36 23.07
N ASN A 181 -21.00 -1.84 23.41
CA ASN A 181 -22.04 -1.10 24.13
C ASN A 181 -22.14 -1.53 25.60
N GLY A 182 -22.56 -0.59 26.46
CA GLY A 182 -22.76 -0.86 27.90
C GLY A 182 -21.56 -0.53 28.80
N PHE A 183 -20.61 0.29 28.33
CA PHE A 183 -19.41 0.64 29.09
C PHE A 183 -19.59 1.90 29.94
N PRO A 184 -19.16 1.89 31.22
CA PRO A 184 -19.11 3.11 32.03
C PRO A 184 -17.94 4.04 31.68
N ASN A 185 -16.89 3.56 30.98
CA ASN A 185 -15.57 4.23 30.92
C ASN A 185 -15.23 4.93 29.59
N GLY A 186 -16.19 5.04 28.65
CA GLY A 186 -16.02 5.79 27.39
C GLY A 186 -15.25 5.05 26.28
N PRO A 187 -14.87 5.74 25.18
CA PRO A 187 -14.33 5.11 23.97
C PRO A 187 -12.90 4.59 24.10
N VAL A 188 -12.51 3.70 23.17
CA VAL A 188 -11.14 3.18 23.03
C VAL A 188 -10.15 4.32 22.82
N ARG A 189 -9.03 4.30 23.54
CA ARG A 189 -8.00 5.35 23.52
C ARG A 189 -6.77 4.90 22.74
N SER A 190 -6.10 5.85 22.09
CA SER A 190 -4.79 5.64 21.47
C SER A 190 -3.68 5.91 22.49
N TYR A 191 -2.62 5.10 22.45
CA TYR A 191 -1.51 5.17 23.41
C TYR A 191 -0.14 5.17 22.72
N LEU A 192 0.75 6.06 23.16
CA LEU A 192 2.18 5.90 22.90
C LEU A 192 2.71 4.62 23.58
N PRO A 193 3.84 4.04 23.13
CA PRO A 193 4.41 2.85 23.76
C PRO A 193 4.57 2.99 25.28
N SER A 194 5.08 4.13 25.75
CA SER A 194 5.26 4.45 27.18
C SER A 194 3.95 4.57 27.98
N GLN A 195 2.84 4.86 27.30
CA GLN A 195 1.51 5.03 27.89
C GLN A 195 0.65 3.77 27.78
N THR A 196 1.15 2.71 27.14
CA THR A 196 0.41 1.45 26.98
C THR A 196 0.03 0.88 28.35
N PRO A 197 -1.28 0.64 28.61
CA PRO A 197 -1.72 0.00 29.84
C PRO A 197 -1.01 -1.33 30.08
N ARG A 198 -0.72 -1.63 31.34
CA ARG A 198 0.15 -2.76 31.70
C ARG A 198 -0.38 -4.11 31.18
N GLY A 199 -1.69 -4.34 31.21
CA GLY A 199 -2.31 -5.56 30.70
C GLY A 199 -2.27 -5.72 29.18
N LEU A 200 -1.84 -4.70 28.43
CA LEU A 200 -1.74 -4.75 26.96
C LEU A 200 -0.29 -4.70 26.43
N ARG A 201 0.71 -4.58 27.31
CA ARG A 201 2.10 -4.37 26.87
C ARG A 201 2.64 -5.58 26.10
N ASN A 202 2.46 -6.78 26.65
CA ASN A 202 2.93 -8.00 26.01
C ASN A 202 2.20 -8.23 24.68
N LEU A 203 0.88 -8.07 24.64
CA LEU A 203 0.10 -8.18 23.40
C LEU A 203 0.54 -7.18 22.32
N ARG A 204 0.92 -5.96 22.70
CA ARG A 204 1.45 -4.96 21.77
C ARG A 204 2.81 -5.40 21.19
N GLU A 205 3.68 -5.95 22.02
CA GLU A 205 5.00 -6.45 21.60
C GLU A 205 4.87 -7.71 20.74
N GLU A 206 3.97 -8.63 21.09
CA GLU A 206 3.68 -9.84 20.33
C GLU A 206 3.12 -9.53 18.94
N GLU A 207 2.11 -8.65 18.83
CA GLU A 207 1.57 -8.22 17.53
C GLU A 207 2.68 -7.57 16.68
N LEU A 208 3.56 -6.77 17.27
CA LEU A 208 4.69 -6.20 16.54
C LEU A 208 5.65 -7.28 16.03
N GLY A 209 5.96 -8.29 16.85
CA GLY A 209 6.79 -9.43 16.45
C GLY A 209 6.15 -10.26 15.31
N ILE A 210 4.84 -10.47 15.36
CA ILE A 210 4.08 -11.15 14.30
C ILE A 210 4.15 -10.35 12.98
N LEU A 211 3.95 -9.03 13.06
CA LEU A 211 4.02 -8.15 11.89
C LEU A 211 5.43 -8.07 11.29
N GLN A 212 6.50 -8.16 12.09
CA GLN A 212 7.87 -8.19 11.59
C GLN A 212 8.26 -9.55 11.00
N GLY A 213 7.71 -10.63 11.55
CA GLY A 213 8.07 -12.00 11.18
C GLY A 213 9.52 -12.33 11.54
N ASN A 214 10.10 -13.31 10.83
CA ASN A 214 11.43 -13.85 11.13
C ASN A 214 12.46 -13.68 9.98
N GLY A 215 12.08 -12.96 8.91
CA GLY A 215 12.91 -12.77 7.72
C GLY A 215 13.13 -14.00 6.83
N GLN A 216 12.45 -15.11 7.10
CA GLN A 216 12.62 -16.38 6.40
C GLN A 216 11.33 -16.84 5.72
N GLY A 217 11.45 -17.80 4.80
CA GLY A 217 10.31 -18.42 4.11
C GLY A 217 9.67 -17.56 3.03
N GLU A 218 8.88 -18.22 2.17
CA GLU A 218 8.04 -17.58 1.16
C GLU A 218 6.76 -17.06 1.80
N ARG A 219 6.40 -15.82 1.48
CA ARG A 219 5.21 -15.17 2.03
C ARG A 219 3.91 -15.71 1.43
N LYS A 220 2.88 -15.86 2.26
CA LYS A 220 1.56 -16.38 1.88
C LYS A 220 0.51 -15.27 1.90
N SER A 221 -0.52 -15.39 1.06
CA SER A 221 -1.48 -14.30 0.82
C SER A 221 -2.26 -13.82 2.05
N PHE A 222 -2.42 -14.66 3.06
CA PHE A 222 -3.10 -14.33 4.33
C PHE A 222 -2.16 -13.72 5.38
N GLU A 223 -0.85 -13.71 5.14
CA GLU A 223 0.12 -13.18 6.11
C GLU A 223 0.13 -11.65 6.12
N ARG A 224 0.35 -11.08 7.31
CA ARG A 224 0.49 -9.64 7.55
C ARG A 224 1.94 -9.25 7.87
N VAL A 225 2.92 -9.94 7.27
CA VAL A 225 4.34 -9.78 7.59
C VAL A 225 4.97 -8.70 6.71
N TYR A 226 5.52 -7.67 7.36
CA TYR A 226 6.22 -6.55 6.77
C TYR A 226 7.72 -6.71 6.99
N ASP A 227 8.45 -6.96 5.91
CA ASP A 227 9.91 -7.07 5.93
C ASP A 227 10.51 -6.50 4.64
N TYR A 228 11.82 -6.30 4.62
CA TYR A 228 12.54 -5.60 3.55
C TYR A 228 13.31 -6.56 2.65
N ASP A 229 13.35 -6.24 1.36
CA ASP A 229 14.27 -6.84 0.41
C ASP A 229 14.63 -5.81 -0.68
N THR A 230 15.63 -6.15 -1.48
CA THR A 230 16.10 -5.40 -2.65
C THR A 230 15.22 -5.68 -3.87
N TYR A 231 15.33 -4.84 -4.90
CA TYR A 231 14.71 -5.09 -6.20
C TYR A 231 15.59 -6.07 -7.00
N ASN A 232 15.51 -7.33 -6.62
CA ASN A 232 16.15 -8.47 -7.26
C ASN A 232 15.14 -9.37 -8.01
N ASP A 233 13.90 -8.92 -8.15
CA ASP A 233 12.77 -9.68 -8.70
C ASP A 233 12.20 -9.07 -10.00
N LEU A 234 12.92 -8.12 -10.59
CA LEU A 234 12.53 -7.45 -11.84
C LEU A 234 12.95 -8.26 -13.09
N GLY A 235 14.08 -8.94 -13.03
CA GLY A 235 14.64 -9.74 -14.13
C GLY A 235 14.04 -11.14 -14.23
N ASP A 236 14.25 -11.79 -15.37
CA ASP A 236 13.81 -13.17 -15.64
C ASP A 236 14.92 -14.02 -16.30
N PRO A 237 16.08 -14.16 -15.63
CA PRO A 237 17.27 -14.76 -16.24
C PRO A 237 17.11 -16.26 -16.55
N ASP A 238 16.21 -16.96 -15.86
CA ASP A 238 15.90 -18.38 -16.13
C ASP A 238 15.20 -18.56 -17.49
N THR A 239 14.45 -17.55 -17.94
CA THR A 239 13.78 -17.57 -19.25
C THR A 239 14.74 -17.16 -20.37
N SER A 240 15.51 -16.08 -20.17
CA SER A 240 16.54 -15.63 -21.12
C SER A 240 17.57 -14.74 -20.42
N VAL A 241 18.84 -14.84 -20.84
CA VAL A 241 19.92 -13.97 -20.38
C VAL A 241 19.64 -12.49 -20.66
N ASP A 242 18.91 -12.18 -21.74
CA ASP A 242 18.55 -10.81 -22.11
C ASP A 242 17.54 -10.17 -21.15
N LEU A 243 16.85 -10.99 -20.36
CA LEU A 243 15.91 -10.57 -19.33
C LEU A 243 16.58 -10.42 -17.96
N LYS A 244 17.90 -10.67 -17.85
CA LYS A 244 18.66 -10.39 -16.63
C LYS A 244 18.67 -8.89 -16.35
N ARG A 245 18.48 -8.50 -15.09
CA ARG A 245 18.52 -7.11 -14.63
C ARG A 245 19.44 -6.99 -13.41
N PRO A 246 20.13 -5.86 -13.23
CA PRO A 246 20.92 -5.64 -12.03
C PRO A 246 20.02 -5.55 -10.80
N VAL A 247 20.54 -5.99 -9.65
CA VAL A 247 19.84 -5.85 -8.37
C VAL A 247 19.90 -4.40 -7.91
N LEU A 248 18.74 -3.76 -7.70
CA LEU A 248 18.66 -2.39 -7.18
C LEU A 248 18.46 -2.43 -5.66
N GLY A 249 19.24 -1.61 -4.95
CA GLY A 249 19.35 -1.59 -3.49
C GLY A 249 20.72 -2.04 -2.96
N SER A 250 21.69 -2.29 -3.85
CA SER A 250 23.08 -2.58 -3.49
C SER A 250 23.88 -1.29 -3.26
N LYS A 251 25.18 -1.41 -2.94
CA LYS A 251 26.07 -0.23 -2.86
C LYS A 251 26.35 0.40 -4.22
N GLU A 252 26.42 -0.44 -5.27
CA GLU A 252 26.66 0.00 -6.65
C GLU A 252 25.42 0.60 -7.29
N HIS A 253 24.24 0.07 -6.93
CA HIS A 253 22.94 0.55 -7.39
C HIS A 253 22.07 0.88 -6.17
N PRO A 254 22.31 2.00 -5.48
CA PRO A 254 21.51 2.38 -4.32
C PRO A 254 20.06 2.60 -4.74
N TYR A 255 19.14 2.02 -3.97
CA TYR A 255 17.71 2.12 -4.23
C TYR A 255 16.91 1.85 -2.94
N PRO A 256 15.71 2.44 -2.78
CA PRO A 256 14.81 2.08 -1.70
C PRO A 256 14.56 0.57 -1.61
N ARG A 257 14.30 0.08 -0.40
CA ARG A 257 13.87 -1.30 -0.20
C ARG A 257 12.40 -1.46 -0.59
N ARG A 258 12.04 -2.69 -0.95
CA ARG A 258 10.66 -3.12 -1.20
C ARG A 258 10.21 -4.12 -0.14
N CYS A 259 8.91 -4.45 -0.15
CA CYS A 259 8.36 -5.49 0.70
C CYS A 259 8.91 -6.88 0.29
N ARG A 260 9.47 -7.61 1.25
CA ARG A 260 10.01 -8.96 1.05
C ARG A 260 8.89 -9.94 0.69
N THR A 261 9.13 -10.74 -0.34
CA THR A 261 8.21 -11.78 -0.83
C THR A 261 8.74 -13.18 -0.56
N GLY A 262 10.06 -13.36 -0.57
CA GLY A 262 10.72 -14.59 -0.15
C GLY A 262 10.50 -15.78 -1.09
N ARG A 263 10.16 -15.55 -2.36
CA ARG A 263 10.09 -16.62 -3.36
C ARG A 263 11.48 -17.22 -3.59
N PRO A 264 11.56 -18.44 -4.16
CA PRO A 264 12.84 -19.07 -4.44
C PRO A 264 13.74 -18.21 -5.36
N ARG A 265 15.06 -18.40 -5.26
CA ARG A 265 16.03 -17.78 -6.16
C ARG A 265 15.97 -18.39 -7.56
N CYS A 266 16.37 -17.62 -8.57
CA CYS A 266 16.54 -18.10 -9.94
C CYS A 266 17.65 -19.15 -10.00
N ASP A 267 17.50 -20.13 -10.90
CA ASP A 267 18.47 -21.23 -11.03
C ASP A 267 19.75 -20.76 -11.74
N THR A 268 19.59 -19.85 -12.70
CA THR A 268 20.69 -19.24 -13.48
C THR A 268 21.37 -18.06 -12.77
N ASP A 269 20.71 -17.43 -11.80
CA ASP A 269 21.24 -16.28 -11.06
C ASP A 269 20.75 -16.28 -9.60
N PRO A 270 21.55 -16.83 -8.66
CA PRO A 270 21.16 -16.93 -7.25
C PRO A 270 20.92 -15.59 -6.55
N LEU A 271 21.36 -14.46 -7.12
CA LEU A 271 21.08 -13.13 -6.57
C LEU A 271 19.68 -12.64 -6.94
N SER A 272 19.08 -13.20 -8.00
CA SER A 272 17.74 -12.85 -8.48
C SER A 272 16.67 -13.73 -7.84
N GLU A 273 15.51 -13.16 -7.52
CA GLU A 273 14.33 -13.88 -7.04
C GLU A 273 13.44 -14.28 -8.23
N LYS A 274 12.92 -15.53 -8.22
CA LYS A 274 12.02 -16.02 -9.28
C LYS A 274 10.76 -15.17 -9.37
N ARG A 275 10.33 -14.90 -10.60
CA ARG A 275 9.10 -14.16 -10.87
C ARG A 275 7.88 -15.02 -10.58
N GLY A 276 6.86 -14.41 -9.99
CA GLY A 276 5.57 -15.03 -9.69
C GLY A 276 4.43 -14.31 -10.40
N SER A 277 3.34 -15.03 -10.68
CA SER A 277 2.11 -14.44 -11.25
C SER A 277 1.31 -13.60 -10.24
N LYS A 278 1.57 -13.80 -8.95
CA LYS A 278 1.05 -13.02 -7.82
C LYS A 278 2.24 -12.55 -6.98
N ILE A 279 2.36 -11.24 -6.83
CA ILE A 279 3.38 -10.62 -5.97
C ILE A 279 2.74 -10.46 -4.60
N TYR A 280 3.37 -11.05 -3.58
CA TYR A 280 2.89 -10.91 -2.20
C TYR A 280 2.98 -9.46 -1.74
N ILE A 281 1.94 -9.04 -1.04
CA ILE A 281 1.87 -7.85 -0.20
C ILE A 281 1.10 -8.26 1.06
N PRO A 282 1.38 -7.66 2.23
CA PRO A 282 0.64 -7.95 3.45
C PRO A 282 -0.87 -7.86 3.23
N ARG A 283 -1.64 -8.81 3.80
CA ARG A 283 -3.05 -9.02 3.44
C ARG A 283 -3.90 -7.75 3.50
N ASP A 284 -3.63 -6.89 4.48
CA ASP A 284 -4.37 -5.63 4.72
C ASP A 284 -3.97 -4.51 3.75
N GLU A 285 -2.79 -4.60 3.11
CA GLU A 285 -2.33 -3.67 2.05
C GLU A 285 -2.84 -4.09 0.67
N ALA A 286 -3.28 -5.35 0.53
CA ALA A 286 -3.84 -5.84 -0.71
C ALA A 286 -5.10 -5.07 -1.08
N PHE A 287 -5.20 -4.67 -2.35
CA PHE A 287 -6.41 -4.04 -2.85
C PHE A 287 -7.63 -4.91 -2.55
N SER A 288 -8.70 -4.26 -2.11
CA SER A 288 -10.02 -4.90 -2.10
C SER A 288 -10.36 -5.38 -3.52
N GLU A 289 -11.16 -6.42 -3.63
CA GLU A 289 -11.52 -7.00 -4.94
C GLU A 289 -12.11 -5.95 -5.89
N ALA A 290 -12.94 -5.03 -5.38
CA ALA A 290 -13.48 -3.91 -6.16
C ALA A 290 -12.38 -2.99 -6.70
N LYS A 291 -11.37 -2.64 -5.89
CA LYS A 291 -10.20 -1.87 -6.34
C LYS A 291 -9.33 -2.69 -7.29
N GLN A 292 -9.18 -4.00 -7.06
CA GLN A 292 -8.40 -4.88 -7.93
C GLN A 292 -9.04 -5.01 -9.32
N VAL A 293 -10.36 -5.07 -9.43
CA VAL A 293 -11.05 -5.02 -10.73
C VAL A 293 -10.81 -3.67 -11.41
N ALA A 294 -10.93 -2.57 -10.67
CA ALA A 294 -10.71 -1.22 -11.18
C ALA A 294 -9.23 -0.86 -11.48
N PHE A 295 -8.27 -1.66 -11.02
CA PHE A 295 -6.84 -1.45 -11.23
C PHE A 295 -6.13 -2.70 -11.73
N SER A 296 -6.87 -3.68 -12.27
CA SER A 296 -6.31 -4.98 -12.63
C SER A 296 -5.16 -4.78 -13.59
N THR A 297 -3.94 -4.90 -13.06
CA THR A 297 -2.71 -4.84 -13.83
C THR A 297 -2.68 -5.98 -14.83
N LYS A 298 -3.37 -7.10 -14.58
CA LYS A 298 -3.59 -8.16 -15.57
C LYS A 298 -4.41 -7.65 -16.76
N THR A 299 -5.45 -6.85 -16.51
CA THR A 299 -6.27 -6.27 -17.57
C THR A 299 -5.47 -5.28 -18.42
N VAL A 300 -4.77 -4.34 -17.78
CA VAL A 300 -3.89 -3.37 -18.47
C VAL A 300 -2.75 -4.09 -19.20
N ARG A 301 -2.07 -5.02 -18.52
CA ARG A 301 -0.95 -5.78 -19.06
C ARG A 301 -1.37 -6.63 -20.25
N SER A 302 -2.54 -7.28 -20.20
CA SER A 302 -3.05 -8.06 -21.34
C SER A 302 -3.51 -7.16 -22.49
N ALA A 303 -4.10 -5.99 -22.21
CA ALA A 303 -4.40 -4.99 -23.24
C ALA A 303 -3.11 -4.52 -23.93
N LEU A 304 -2.09 -4.16 -23.15
CA LEU A 304 -0.78 -3.79 -23.66
C LEU A 304 -0.14 -4.95 -24.44
N HIS A 305 -0.15 -6.19 -23.94
CA HIS A 305 0.39 -7.36 -24.65
C HIS A 305 -0.34 -7.69 -25.96
N MET A 306 -1.59 -7.27 -26.15
CA MET A 306 -2.28 -7.43 -27.44
C MET A 306 -1.89 -6.33 -28.43
N VAL A 307 -1.65 -5.12 -27.93
CA VAL A 307 -1.31 -3.96 -28.77
C VAL A 307 0.20 -3.91 -29.07
N ILE A 308 1.05 -4.39 -28.16
CA ILE A 308 2.52 -4.40 -28.29
C ILE A 308 2.96 -5.12 -29.57
N PRO A 309 2.52 -6.34 -29.91
CA PRO A 309 2.91 -6.99 -31.17
C PRO A 309 2.47 -6.21 -32.41
N THR A 310 1.31 -5.54 -32.34
CA THR A 310 0.83 -4.65 -33.41
C THR A 310 1.72 -3.41 -33.54
N LEU A 311 2.17 -2.82 -32.43
CA LEU A 311 3.11 -1.70 -32.41
C LEU A 311 4.53 -2.13 -32.81
N GLU A 312 5.00 -3.31 -32.41
CA GLU A 312 6.30 -3.88 -32.77
C GLU A 312 6.35 -4.16 -34.27
N ALA A 313 5.28 -4.72 -34.85
CA ALA A 313 5.13 -4.84 -36.29
C ALA A 313 5.20 -3.46 -36.97
N ALA A 314 4.58 -2.43 -36.38
CA ALA A 314 4.63 -1.06 -36.89
C ALA A 314 5.99 -0.34 -36.74
N ILE A 315 6.86 -0.83 -35.86
CA ILE A 315 8.24 -0.33 -35.72
C ILE A 315 9.14 -0.95 -36.80
N ILE A 316 8.89 -2.23 -37.14
CA ILE A 316 9.66 -2.99 -38.13
C ILE A 316 9.21 -2.66 -39.56
N ASP A 317 7.90 -2.49 -39.77
CA ASP A 317 7.30 -2.16 -41.05
C ASP A 317 7.08 -0.64 -41.16
N GLU A 318 7.82 0.01 -42.07
CA GLU A 318 7.73 1.46 -42.25
C GLU A 318 6.34 1.91 -42.74
N ASP A 319 5.59 1.03 -43.42
CA ASP A 319 4.26 1.32 -43.94
C ASP A 319 3.17 1.35 -42.85
N LEU A 320 3.50 0.88 -41.64
CA LEU A 320 2.59 0.83 -40.48
C LEU A 320 2.84 1.97 -39.47
N ARG A 321 3.83 2.84 -39.69
CA ARG A 321 4.06 4.04 -38.86
C ARG A 321 2.89 5.03 -39.02
N PHE A 322 2.67 5.89 -38.01
CA PHE A 322 1.69 6.97 -38.16
C PHE A 322 2.14 7.93 -39.28
N PRO A 323 1.38 8.07 -40.39
CA PRO A 323 1.80 8.88 -41.53
C PRO A 323 1.72 10.39 -41.25
N ASN A 324 0.90 10.82 -40.28
CA ASN A 324 0.67 12.20 -39.91
C ASN A 324 -0.07 12.30 -38.55
N PHE A 325 -0.24 13.52 -38.03
CA PHE A 325 -0.96 13.75 -36.77
C PHE A 325 -2.43 13.33 -36.82
N ALA A 326 -3.10 13.39 -37.98
CA ALA A 326 -4.49 12.93 -38.10
C ALA A 326 -4.62 11.43 -37.84
N ALA A 327 -3.60 10.63 -38.17
CA ALA A 327 -3.56 9.23 -37.83
C ALA A 327 -3.40 8.99 -36.30
N VAL A 328 -2.70 9.88 -35.59
CA VAL A 328 -2.65 9.85 -34.11
C VAL A 328 -4.01 10.26 -33.53
N ASP A 329 -4.67 11.27 -34.10
CA ASP A 329 -6.01 11.69 -33.67
C ASP A 329 -7.06 10.59 -33.88
N SER A 330 -6.88 9.74 -34.90
CA SER A 330 -7.78 8.62 -35.17
C SER A 330 -7.85 7.63 -34.00
N LEU A 331 -6.82 7.56 -33.14
CA LEU A 331 -6.84 6.73 -31.92
C LEU A 331 -7.96 7.15 -30.94
N PHE A 332 -8.29 8.43 -30.93
CA PHE A 332 -9.29 9.03 -30.04
C PHE A 332 -10.65 9.22 -30.72
N ASN A 333 -10.71 9.23 -32.06
CA ASN A 333 -11.95 9.50 -32.81
C ASN A 333 -12.54 8.23 -33.45
N GLU A 334 -11.68 7.40 -34.05
CA GLU A 334 -12.06 6.20 -34.81
C GLU A 334 -11.70 4.90 -34.07
N GLY A 335 -10.66 4.94 -33.24
CA GLY A 335 -10.14 3.81 -32.47
C GLY A 335 -9.24 2.87 -33.28
N ILE A 336 -8.57 1.95 -32.57
CA ILE A 336 -7.72 0.92 -33.18
C ILE A 336 -8.56 -0.34 -33.45
N LYS A 337 -8.56 -0.81 -34.70
CA LYS A 337 -9.12 -2.13 -35.05
C LYS A 337 -8.21 -3.21 -34.49
N LEU A 338 -8.77 -4.06 -33.63
CA LEU A 338 -8.03 -5.20 -33.11
C LEU A 338 -8.08 -6.36 -34.12
N PRO A 339 -6.97 -7.11 -34.32
CA PRO A 339 -7.01 -8.32 -35.12
C PRO A 339 -8.05 -9.28 -34.51
N SER A 340 -8.86 -9.92 -35.37
CA SER A 340 -9.94 -10.82 -34.93
C SER A 340 -9.38 -11.95 -34.07
N LEU A 341 -9.59 -11.86 -32.75
CA LEU A 341 -9.17 -12.86 -31.80
C LEU A 341 -9.93 -14.17 -32.05
N LYS A 342 -9.20 -15.29 -32.16
CA LYS A 342 -9.81 -16.64 -32.16
C LYS A 342 -10.62 -16.82 -30.86
N ASN A 343 -11.74 -17.51 -30.97
CA ASN A 343 -12.98 -17.40 -30.18
C ASN A 343 -12.93 -17.42 -28.63
N ASP A 344 -11.80 -17.65 -27.96
CA ASP A 344 -11.77 -17.86 -26.50
C ASP A 344 -11.70 -16.56 -25.66
N ASN A 345 -11.40 -15.41 -26.27
CA ASN A 345 -11.15 -14.14 -25.56
C ASN A 345 -12.17 -13.01 -25.81
N LYS A 346 -13.29 -13.26 -26.51
CA LYS A 346 -14.32 -12.22 -26.80
C LYS A 346 -14.93 -11.59 -25.54
N GLY A 347 -14.99 -12.32 -24.43
CA GLY A 347 -15.48 -11.80 -23.14
C GLY A 347 -14.55 -10.80 -22.47
N PHE A 348 -13.25 -10.78 -22.84
CA PHE A 348 -12.22 -10.00 -22.16
C PHE A 348 -12.20 -8.52 -22.56
N LEU A 349 -12.59 -8.17 -23.79
CA LEU A 349 -12.68 -6.76 -24.22
C LEU A 349 -13.72 -5.97 -23.41
N LYS A 350 -14.79 -6.66 -22.95
CA LYS A 350 -15.77 -6.09 -22.02
C LYS A 350 -15.22 -5.88 -20.60
N THR A 351 -14.08 -6.49 -20.27
CA THR A 351 -13.41 -6.36 -18.96
C THR A 351 -12.27 -5.33 -18.96
N LEU A 352 -12.00 -4.68 -20.09
CA LEU A 352 -11.02 -3.59 -20.18
C LEU A 352 -11.49 -2.37 -19.39
N LEU A 353 -10.54 -1.67 -18.76
CA LEU A 353 -10.81 -0.54 -17.87
C LEU A 353 -11.57 0.58 -18.60
N PRO A 354 -12.86 0.82 -18.28
CA PRO A 354 -13.69 1.77 -19.01
C PRO A 354 -13.19 3.22 -18.94
N ARG A 355 -12.32 3.52 -17.96
CA ARG A 355 -11.75 4.86 -17.70
C ARG A 355 -10.60 5.24 -18.62
N LEU A 356 -9.97 4.29 -19.29
CA LEU A 356 -8.85 4.56 -20.21
C LEU A 356 -9.20 4.20 -21.65
N VAL A 357 -10.08 3.21 -21.81
CA VAL A 357 -10.41 2.62 -23.10
C VAL A 357 -11.88 2.21 -23.10
N LYS A 358 -12.63 2.69 -24.08
CA LYS A 358 -13.99 2.20 -24.39
C LYS A 358 -13.86 1.12 -25.45
N ALA A 359 -14.17 -0.12 -25.10
CA ALA A 359 -14.27 -1.21 -26.07
C ALA A 359 -15.63 -1.13 -26.77
N ILE A 360 -15.63 -0.91 -28.08
CA ILE A 360 -16.85 -0.90 -28.90
C ILE A 360 -16.87 -2.23 -29.66
N THR A 361 -17.70 -3.16 -29.19
CA THR A 361 -17.90 -4.47 -29.84
C THR A 361 -19.11 -4.39 -30.77
N ASN A 362 -18.89 -4.35 -32.09
CA ASN A 362 -19.93 -4.51 -33.10
C ASN A 362 -19.75 -5.83 -33.85
N THR A 363 -20.81 -6.35 -34.49
CA THR A 363 -20.92 -7.71 -35.06
C THR A 363 -19.89 -8.05 -36.17
N ALA A 364 -19.06 -7.11 -36.62
CA ALA A 364 -18.08 -7.30 -37.69
C ALA A 364 -16.60 -7.07 -37.27
N ASN A 365 -16.31 -6.15 -36.33
CA ASN A 365 -14.94 -5.85 -35.87
C ASN A 365 -14.97 -5.30 -34.44
N ASP A 366 -13.98 -5.67 -33.63
CA ASP A 366 -13.77 -5.14 -32.29
C ASP A 366 -12.86 -3.90 -32.36
N VAL A 367 -13.31 -2.77 -31.83
CA VAL A 367 -12.60 -1.48 -31.87
C VAL A 367 -12.25 -1.02 -30.47
N LEU A 368 -11.00 -0.59 -30.30
CA LEU A 368 -10.48 -0.03 -29.07
C LEU A 368 -10.41 1.50 -29.18
N HIS A 369 -11.24 2.22 -28.41
CA HIS A 369 -11.34 3.68 -28.47
C HIS A 369 -10.74 4.32 -27.21
N PHE A 370 -9.77 5.21 -27.38
CA PHE A 370 -9.20 5.98 -26.27
C PHE A 370 -10.09 7.18 -25.94
N GLU A 371 -10.13 7.59 -24.67
CA GLU A 371 -10.81 8.83 -24.30
C GLU A 371 -9.89 10.03 -24.62
N ALA A 372 -10.42 11.01 -25.35
CA ALA A 372 -9.67 12.21 -25.69
C ALA A 372 -9.40 13.04 -24.43
N PRO A 373 -8.16 13.54 -24.22
CA PRO A 373 -7.90 14.52 -23.17
C PRO A 373 -8.69 15.81 -23.42
N GLU A 374 -9.24 16.40 -22.37
CA GLU A 374 -10.03 17.64 -22.47
C GLU A 374 -9.28 18.80 -23.16
N THR A 375 -7.95 18.82 -23.06
CA THR A 375 -7.11 19.83 -23.73
C THR A 375 -7.16 19.70 -25.25
N VAL A 376 -7.23 18.47 -25.79
CA VAL A 376 -7.34 18.19 -27.23
C VAL A 376 -8.71 18.62 -27.75
N ASP A 377 -9.78 18.41 -26.99
CA ASP A 377 -11.14 18.80 -27.37
C ASP A 377 -11.31 20.33 -27.46
N ARG A 378 -10.63 21.08 -26.59
CA ARG A 378 -10.69 22.55 -26.57
C ARG A 378 -9.84 23.19 -27.66
N ASP A 379 -8.61 22.70 -27.83
CA ASP A 379 -7.68 23.18 -28.86
C ASP A 379 -6.81 22.02 -29.32
N LYS A 380 -7.11 21.48 -30.50
CA LYS A 380 -6.44 20.33 -31.08
C LYS A 380 -4.93 20.51 -31.25
N PHE A 381 -4.45 21.74 -31.38
CA PHE A 381 -3.04 22.08 -31.61
C PHE A 381 -2.39 22.74 -30.39
N PHE A 382 -2.99 22.66 -29.21
CA PHE A 382 -2.49 23.31 -27.99
C PHE A 382 -1.03 22.91 -27.68
N TRP A 383 -0.70 21.63 -27.84
CA TRP A 383 0.61 21.04 -27.54
C TRP A 383 1.73 21.50 -28.49
N PHE A 384 1.38 22.10 -29.64
CA PHE A 384 2.34 22.59 -30.63
C PHE A 384 2.87 24.00 -30.31
N LYS A 385 2.30 24.66 -29.30
CA LYS A 385 2.64 26.04 -28.90
C LYS A 385 3.76 26.05 -27.86
N ASP A 386 4.75 26.91 -28.06
CA ASP A 386 5.86 27.10 -27.10
C ASP A 386 5.33 27.55 -25.72
N GLU A 387 4.25 28.32 -25.67
CA GLU A 387 3.61 28.73 -24.42
C GLU A 387 3.09 27.54 -23.62
N GLU A 388 2.47 26.56 -24.30
CA GLU A 388 1.97 25.34 -23.65
C GLU A 388 3.12 24.43 -23.23
N PHE A 389 4.15 24.29 -24.08
CA PHE A 389 5.37 23.56 -23.72
C PHE A 389 6.00 24.14 -22.45
N ALA A 390 6.19 25.46 -22.39
CA ALA A 390 6.71 26.14 -21.22
C ALA A 390 5.78 26.00 -20.00
N ARG A 391 4.46 26.18 -20.19
CA ARG A 391 3.46 26.02 -19.11
C ARG A 391 3.51 24.60 -18.51
N GLN A 392 3.69 23.57 -19.32
CA GLN A 392 3.77 22.18 -18.84
C GLN A 392 4.99 21.92 -17.95
N THR A 393 6.07 22.70 -18.08
CA THR A 393 7.21 22.61 -17.16
C THR A 393 6.87 23.14 -15.75
N LEU A 394 5.82 23.95 -15.61
CA LEU A 394 5.37 24.54 -14.34
C LEU A 394 4.08 23.89 -13.81
N ALA A 395 3.19 23.44 -14.69
CA ALA A 395 1.84 22.96 -14.36
C ALA A 395 1.41 21.79 -15.25
N GLY A 396 2.36 21.02 -15.79
CA GLY A 396 2.14 19.78 -16.51
C GLY A 396 2.36 18.56 -15.62
N VAL A 397 2.72 17.42 -16.22
CA VAL A 397 2.89 16.13 -15.52
C VAL A 397 4.13 16.11 -14.61
N ASN A 398 5.16 16.88 -14.94
CA ASN A 398 6.41 16.96 -14.16
C ASN A 398 6.80 18.43 -13.87
N PRO A 399 6.12 19.09 -12.91
CA PRO A 399 6.36 20.49 -12.59
C PRO A 399 7.58 20.73 -11.66
N HIS A 400 8.36 19.69 -11.35
CA HIS A 400 9.40 19.74 -10.32
C HIS A 400 10.83 19.79 -10.86
N SER A 401 11.01 19.74 -12.19
CA SER A 401 12.33 19.61 -12.81
C SER A 401 12.95 20.94 -13.25
N ILE A 402 12.16 22.01 -13.29
CA ILE A 402 12.63 23.36 -13.67
C ILE A 402 13.51 23.96 -12.57
N LYS A 403 14.63 24.57 -12.96
CA LYS A 403 15.64 25.17 -12.07
C LYS A 403 15.91 26.62 -12.44
N LEU A 404 16.28 27.43 -11.45
CA LEU A 404 16.64 28.83 -11.65
C LEU A 404 18.08 28.92 -12.18
N VAL A 405 18.30 29.81 -13.15
CA VAL A 405 19.62 30.12 -13.71
C VAL A 405 20.14 31.41 -13.09
N THR A 406 21.34 31.36 -12.50
CA THR A 406 21.98 32.49 -11.80
C THR A 406 23.41 32.74 -12.25
N ASP A 407 23.97 33.87 -11.81
CA ASP A 407 25.40 34.17 -11.95
C ASP A 407 26.26 33.37 -10.97
N ASP A 408 27.53 33.18 -11.35
CA ASP A 408 28.51 32.42 -10.57
C ASP A 408 28.78 33.05 -9.18
N ASP A 409 28.65 34.36 -9.05
CA ASP A 409 29.09 35.13 -7.86
C ASP A 409 28.11 35.13 -6.67
N GLN A 410 26.92 34.52 -6.75
CA GLN A 410 25.97 34.50 -5.62
C GLN A 410 26.23 33.35 -4.63
N THR A 411 27.29 33.48 -3.84
CA THR A 411 27.77 32.46 -2.89
C THR A 411 26.80 32.14 -1.75
N TYR A 412 25.95 33.10 -1.34
CA TYR A 412 25.08 32.95 -0.17
C TYR A 412 23.83 32.08 -0.43
N VAL A 413 23.30 32.08 -1.67
CA VAL A 413 22.10 31.29 -2.03
C VAL A 413 22.48 29.84 -2.38
N LYS A 414 23.69 29.61 -2.91
CA LYS A 414 24.22 28.28 -3.26
C LYS A 414 24.26 27.29 -2.07
N GLN A 415 24.36 27.78 -0.83
CA GLN A 415 24.53 26.92 0.35
C GLN A 415 23.21 26.30 0.86
N HIS A 416 22.05 26.84 0.45
CA HIS A 416 20.73 26.43 0.99
C HIS A 416 19.76 25.89 -0.08
N MET A 417 20.06 26.04 -1.38
CA MET A 417 19.24 25.48 -2.47
C MET A 417 20.11 24.68 -3.45
N ASN A 418 19.93 23.36 -3.49
CA ASN A 418 20.50 22.45 -4.50
C ASN A 418 19.88 22.64 -5.92
N ILE A 419 19.29 23.82 -6.20
CA ILE A 419 18.32 24.07 -7.28
C ILE A 419 18.82 25.17 -8.25
N MET A 420 20.06 25.63 -8.10
CA MET A 420 20.62 26.69 -8.95
C MET A 420 21.54 26.12 -10.02
N GLN A 421 21.49 26.70 -11.21
CA GLN A 421 22.46 26.45 -12.27
C GLN A 421 23.14 27.74 -12.72
N GLU A 422 24.43 27.66 -13.00
CA GLU A 422 25.25 28.81 -13.37
C GLU A 422 25.17 29.11 -14.87
N TRP A 423 25.24 30.39 -15.22
CA TRP A 423 25.45 30.87 -16.59
C TRP A 423 26.91 31.29 -16.81
N PRO A 424 27.57 30.88 -17.90
CA PRO A 424 27.09 29.99 -18.96
C PRO A 424 26.91 28.55 -18.46
N LEU A 425 26.00 27.83 -19.12
CA LEU A 425 25.61 26.48 -18.71
C LEU A 425 26.78 25.51 -18.92
N LYS A 426 27.15 24.76 -17.88
CA LYS A 426 28.24 23.78 -17.92
C LYS A 426 27.83 22.42 -17.37
N SER A 427 28.38 21.35 -17.95
CA SER A 427 28.25 19.99 -17.44
C SER A 427 29.22 19.75 -16.27
N LYS A 428 28.83 18.89 -15.33
CA LYS A 428 29.71 18.39 -14.25
C LYS A 428 30.36 17.04 -14.57
N LEU A 429 29.97 16.41 -15.68
CA LEU A 429 30.42 15.07 -16.07
C LEU A 429 31.87 15.07 -16.55
N ASP A 430 32.63 14.01 -16.29
CA ASP A 430 34.07 13.96 -16.63
C ASP A 430 34.33 14.22 -18.14
N PRO A 431 35.05 15.30 -18.50
CA PRO A 431 35.31 15.64 -19.90
C PRO A 431 36.18 14.61 -20.62
N LYS A 432 36.93 13.77 -19.90
CA LYS A 432 37.71 12.69 -20.52
C LYS A 432 36.82 11.57 -21.06
N ILE A 433 35.65 11.39 -20.46
CA ILE A 433 34.67 10.38 -20.86
C ILE A 433 33.69 10.98 -21.89
N TYR A 434 33.20 12.20 -21.64
CA TYR A 434 32.07 12.78 -22.37
C TYR A 434 32.44 13.96 -23.28
N GLY A 435 33.69 14.41 -23.30
CA GLY A 435 34.15 15.53 -24.13
C GLY A 435 33.96 16.91 -23.49
N PRO A 436 33.99 18.01 -24.28
CA PRO A 436 33.87 19.37 -23.76
C PRO A 436 32.58 19.60 -22.97
N GLN A 437 32.68 20.27 -21.82
CA GLN A 437 31.55 20.50 -20.89
C GLN A 437 30.76 21.78 -21.19
N ASP A 438 31.28 22.67 -22.04
CA ASP A 438 30.69 23.97 -22.32
C ASP A 438 29.45 23.83 -23.20
N SER A 439 28.36 24.50 -22.80
CA SER A 439 27.15 24.58 -23.61
C SER A 439 27.36 25.41 -24.87
N ALA A 440 26.83 24.92 -25.99
CA ALA A 440 26.79 25.68 -27.25
C ALA A 440 25.78 26.85 -27.23
N ILE A 441 24.89 26.92 -26.23
CA ILE A 441 23.95 28.04 -26.04
C ILE A 441 24.73 29.25 -25.50
N THR A 442 24.83 30.30 -26.30
CA THR A 442 25.53 31.55 -25.96
C THR A 442 24.57 32.66 -25.53
N THR A 443 25.11 33.71 -24.92
CA THR A 443 24.34 34.90 -24.48
C THR A 443 23.68 35.58 -25.68
N GLU A 444 24.41 35.73 -26.77
CA GLU A 444 23.94 36.41 -27.98
C GLU A 444 22.77 35.66 -28.63
N LEU A 445 22.80 34.33 -28.58
CA LEU A 445 21.71 33.49 -29.07
C LEU A 445 20.44 33.73 -28.25
N VAL A 446 20.54 33.71 -26.92
CA VAL A 446 19.38 33.90 -26.03
C VAL A 446 18.82 35.30 -26.15
N GLU A 447 19.65 36.34 -26.10
CA GLU A 447 19.19 37.74 -26.21
C GLU A 447 18.48 38.03 -27.53
N ARG A 448 18.92 37.38 -28.63
CA ARG A 448 18.23 37.44 -29.92
C ARG A 448 16.82 36.86 -29.84
N GLU A 449 16.64 35.70 -29.21
CA GLU A 449 15.32 35.08 -29.03
C GLU A 449 14.43 35.85 -28.04
N MET A 450 15.03 36.58 -27.09
CA MET A 450 14.33 37.54 -26.23
C MET A 450 13.92 38.82 -26.97
N ARG A 451 14.23 38.93 -28.28
CA ARG A 451 13.88 40.04 -29.16
C ARG A 451 14.33 41.42 -28.64
N GLY A 452 15.42 41.45 -27.88
CA GLY A 452 15.96 42.68 -27.28
C GLY A 452 15.06 43.33 -26.21
N LEU A 453 14.05 42.61 -25.70
CA LEU A 453 13.18 43.11 -24.63
C LEU A 453 13.92 43.25 -23.29
N MET A 454 14.93 42.40 -23.07
CA MET A 454 15.86 42.47 -21.95
C MET A 454 17.15 41.72 -22.29
N THR A 455 18.21 42.02 -21.57
CA THR A 455 19.48 41.28 -21.61
C THR A 455 19.41 40.01 -20.76
N VAL A 456 20.28 39.03 -21.01
CA VAL A 456 20.39 37.84 -20.16
C VAL A 456 20.73 38.23 -18.72
N LYS A 457 21.51 39.31 -18.54
CA LYS A 457 21.82 39.86 -17.22
C LYS A 457 20.58 40.34 -16.47
N GLU A 458 19.68 41.05 -17.15
CA GLU A 458 18.41 41.50 -16.58
C GLU A 458 17.45 40.33 -16.33
N ALA A 459 17.39 39.36 -17.26
CA ALA A 459 16.56 38.18 -17.14
C ALA A 459 16.90 37.33 -15.90
N LYS A 460 18.19 37.17 -15.60
CA LYS A 460 18.66 36.47 -14.38
C LYS A 460 18.22 37.16 -13.10
N ASN A 461 18.18 38.49 -13.07
CA ASN A 461 17.67 39.27 -11.93
C ASN A 461 16.13 39.20 -11.80
N SER A 462 15.44 38.75 -12.86
CA SER A 462 13.99 38.83 -13.01
C SER A 462 13.32 37.45 -13.17
N LEU A 463 14.06 36.36 -12.90
CA LEU A 463 13.65 34.94 -12.93
C LEU A 463 13.83 34.23 -14.29
N CYS A 464 15.09 33.91 -14.66
CA CYS A 464 15.42 33.04 -15.79
C CYS A 464 15.47 31.57 -15.35
N TYR A 465 14.73 30.68 -16.02
CA TYR A 465 14.62 29.27 -15.65
C TYR A 465 15.03 28.32 -16.77
N ARG A 466 15.42 27.10 -16.40
CA ARG A 466 15.74 26.02 -17.35
C ARG A 466 15.29 24.66 -16.83
N THR A 467 14.85 23.80 -17.73
CA THR A 467 14.70 22.35 -17.50
C THR A 467 15.93 21.65 -18.08
N LEU A 468 16.66 20.86 -17.29
CA LEU A 468 17.84 20.12 -17.76
C LEU A 468 17.68 18.62 -17.63
N TYR A 469 18.06 17.94 -18.71
CA TYR A 469 18.30 16.50 -18.73
C TYR A 469 19.75 16.13 -19.14
N HIS A 470 20.66 17.11 -19.25
CA HIS A 470 22.02 16.91 -19.80
C HIS A 470 22.95 16.11 -18.87
N SER A 471 22.86 16.33 -17.56
CA SER A 471 23.57 15.57 -16.53
C SER A 471 22.61 15.37 -15.36
N HIS A 472 21.80 14.31 -15.43
CA HIS A 472 21.05 13.84 -14.27
C HIS A 472 21.99 13.02 -13.40
N GLU A 473 22.60 13.67 -12.43
CA GLU A 473 23.12 13.03 -11.22
C GLU A 473 22.23 13.39 -10.04
#